data_AF-A0A3B8U1Q8-F1
#
_entry.id   AF-A0A3B8U1Q8-F1
#
_cell.length_a   1.000
_cell.length_b   1.000
_cell.length_c   1.000
_cell.angle_alpha   90.00
_cell.angle_beta   90.00
_cell.angle_gamma   90.00
#
_symmetry.space_group_name_H-M   'P 1'
#
loop_
_entity.id
_entity.type
_entity.pdbx_description
1 polymer ?
#
loop_
_entity_poly.entity_id
_entity_poly.type
_entity_poly.pdbx_seq_one_letter_code
_entity_poly.pdbx_strand_id
1 'polypeptide(L)'
;KEPQNMYEGCNKTALSSQAAIAEALLTLMKEKPYARISVSEICKCAGISRQTFYTLFASKDNVIAYELERKYCFRPEEHECCRASMSLEDVCHAYSLYITQSADILEMLVKNDILYLMQDSLYRTFIDSDCCLSSVSGEDRVYAADFIAGGLTGIARNYVLQGSVSSSRHLESLLYALFNGSFFR
;
A
#
# COMPACT_ATOMS: atom_id res chain seq x y z
N LYS A 1 12.59 -5.85 13.44
CA LYS A 1 11.85 -7.07 13.85
C LYS A 1 10.91 -7.40 12.71
N GLU A 2 11.21 -8.44 11.94
CA GLU A 2 10.32 -8.90 10.86
C GLU A 2 8.93 -9.19 11.45
N PRO A 3 7.84 -8.70 10.83
CA PRO A 3 6.51 -8.98 11.33
C PRO A 3 6.22 -10.47 11.14
N GLN A 4 5.84 -11.13 12.24
CA GLN A 4 5.47 -12.53 12.30
C GLN A 4 4.45 -12.90 11.21
N ASN A 5 4.78 -14.00 10.51
CA ASN A 5 4.16 -14.62 9.34
C ASN A 5 2.64 -14.44 9.15
N MET A 6 2.28 -14.03 7.94
CA MET A 6 0.95 -14.24 7.35
C MET A 6 0.89 -15.64 6.72
N TYR A 7 -0.30 -16.25 6.63
CA TYR A 7 -0.45 -17.51 5.91
C TYR A 7 -0.21 -17.32 4.40
N GLU A 8 0.72 -18.11 3.84
CA GLU A 8 1.14 -18.07 2.42
C GLU A 8 0.81 -19.35 1.63
N GLY A 9 0.06 -20.29 2.23
CA GLY A 9 -0.28 -21.54 1.55
C GLY A 9 -1.41 -21.40 0.53
N CYS A 10 -1.67 -22.46 -0.23
CA CYS A 10 -2.68 -22.49 -1.30
C CYS A 10 -4.06 -23.06 -0.87
N ASN A 11 -4.29 -23.28 0.43
CA ASN A 11 -5.54 -23.85 0.91
C ASN A 11 -6.71 -22.88 0.66
N LYS A 12 -7.68 -23.29 -0.16
CA LYS A 12 -8.82 -22.45 -0.55
C LYS A 12 -9.64 -21.94 0.65
N THR A 13 -9.81 -22.75 1.69
CA THR A 13 -10.55 -22.36 2.90
C THR A 13 -9.78 -21.29 3.68
N ALA A 14 -8.46 -21.43 3.79
CA ALA A 14 -7.60 -20.44 4.44
C ALA A 14 -7.62 -19.10 3.68
N LEU A 15 -7.46 -19.14 2.34
CA LEU A 15 -7.52 -17.95 1.49
C LEU A 15 -8.88 -17.25 1.57
N SER A 16 -9.98 -18.02 1.54
CA SER A 16 -11.33 -17.48 1.73
C SER A 16 -11.51 -16.83 3.11
N SER A 17 -10.95 -17.46 4.15
CA SER A 17 -10.97 -16.91 5.51
C SER A 17 -10.16 -15.61 5.61
N GLN A 18 -8.99 -15.52 4.96
CA GLN A 18 -8.21 -14.27 4.90
C GLN A 18 -9.02 -13.14 4.26
N ALA A 19 -9.73 -13.45 3.16
CA ALA A 19 -10.60 -12.50 2.49
C ALA A 19 -11.75 -12.01 3.37
N ALA A 20 -12.45 -12.93 4.05
CA ALA A 20 -13.55 -12.60 4.95
C ALA A 20 -13.09 -11.76 6.16
N ILE A 21 -11.91 -12.06 6.71
CA ILE A 21 -11.31 -11.30 7.81
C ILE A 21 -10.98 -9.87 7.36
N ALA A 22 -10.40 -9.69 6.17
CA ALA A 22 -10.09 -8.38 5.62
C ALA A 22 -11.36 -7.54 5.39
N GLU A 23 -12.39 -8.13 4.78
CA GLU A 23 -13.68 -7.47 4.55
C GLU A 23 -14.37 -7.07 5.87
N ALA A 24 -14.32 -7.94 6.88
CA ALA A 24 -14.85 -7.65 8.21
C ALA A 24 -14.14 -6.46 8.86
N LEU A 25 -12.80 -6.40 8.77
CA LEU A 25 -12.03 -5.27 9.30
C LEU A 25 -12.37 -3.96 8.58
N LEU A 26 -12.39 -3.95 7.24
CA LEU A 26 -12.77 -2.76 6.47
C LEU A 26 -14.21 -2.29 6.78
N THR A 27 -15.13 -3.23 6.99
CA THR A 27 -16.51 -2.91 7.39
C THR A 27 -16.54 -2.23 8.76
N LEU A 28 -15.85 -2.79 9.75
CA LEU A 28 -15.77 -2.20 11.09
C LEU A 28 -15.09 -0.82 11.09
N MET A 29 -14.13 -0.59 10.18
CA MET A 29 -13.46 0.72 10.02
C MET A 29 -14.37 1.82 9.47
N LYS A 30 -15.47 1.46 8.80
CA LYS A 30 -16.51 2.42 8.41
C LYS A 30 -17.34 2.89 9.62
N GLU A 31 -17.43 2.06 10.66
CA GLU A 31 -18.27 2.31 11.84
C GLU A 31 -17.50 2.97 12.99
N LYS A 32 -16.22 2.62 13.19
CA LYS A 32 -15.40 3.12 14.31
C LYS A 32 -13.91 3.20 13.97
N PRO A 33 -13.13 4.02 14.71
CA PRO A 33 -11.70 4.15 14.47
C PRO A 33 -10.96 2.82 14.59
N TYR A 34 -10.01 2.59 13.68
CA TYR A 34 -9.16 1.39 13.60
C TYR A 34 -8.54 1.00 14.95
N ALA A 35 -8.02 1.98 15.69
CA ALA A 35 -7.41 1.79 16.99
C ALA A 35 -8.36 1.16 18.03
N ARG A 36 -9.67 1.35 17.88
CA ARG A 36 -10.71 0.83 18.79
C ARG A 36 -11.29 -0.52 18.36
N ILE A 37 -10.93 -1.03 17.18
CA ILE A 37 -11.41 -2.34 16.71
C ILE A 37 -10.57 -3.43 17.37
N SER A 38 -11.19 -4.41 18.02
CA SER A 38 -10.49 -5.58 18.57
C SER A 38 -10.49 -6.76 17.60
N VAL A 39 -9.50 -7.66 17.73
CA VAL A 39 -9.48 -8.94 16.98
C VAL A 39 -10.76 -9.75 17.24
N SER A 40 -11.34 -9.67 18.43
CA SER A 40 -12.59 -10.39 18.76
C SER A 40 -13.78 -9.87 17.96
N GLU A 41 -13.86 -8.57 17.75
CA GLU A 41 -14.92 -7.96 16.93
C GLU A 41 -14.76 -8.32 15.46
N ILE A 42 -13.53 -8.33 14.94
CA ILE A 42 -13.24 -8.79 13.58
C ILE A 42 -13.66 -10.25 13.42
N CYS A 43 -13.26 -11.12 14.36
CA CYS A 43 -13.63 -12.54 14.35
C CYS A 43 -15.15 -12.74 14.38
N LYS A 44 -15.86 -11.99 15.22
CA LYS A 44 -17.33 -12.02 15.31
C LYS A 44 -17.98 -11.58 14.01
N CYS A 45 -17.49 -10.51 13.39
CA CYS A 45 -18.00 -9.98 12.13
C CYS A 45 -17.74 -10.95 10.96
N ALA A 46 -16.56 -11.58 10.91
CA ALA A 46 -16.19 -12.55 9.89
C ALA A 46 -16.77 -13.97 10.11
N GLY A 47 -17.38 -14.25 11.27
CA GLY A 47 -17.90 -15.58 11.60
C GLY A 47 -16.82 -16.65 11.82
N ILE A 48 -15.63 -16.26 12.29
CA ILE A 48 -14.47 -17.15 12.48
C ILE A 48 -13.99 -17.16 13.94
N SER A 49 -13.26 -18.22 14.33
CA SER A 49 -12.68 -18.31 15.67
C SER A 49 -11.40 -17.46 15.80
N ARG A 50 -11.09 -17.01 17.02
CA ARG A 50 -9.81 -16.33 17.29
C ARG A 50 -8.60 -17.19 16.96
N GLN A 51 -8.71 -18.51 17.17
CA GLN A 51 -7.66 -19.46 16.80
C GLN A 51 -7.40 -19.41 15.28
N THR A 52 -8.47 -19.44 14.48
CA THR A 52 -8.40 -19.31 13.02
C THR A 52 -7.75 -17.98 12.62
N PHE A 53 -8.13 -16.87 13.25
CA PHE A 53 -7.50 -15.57 12.99
C PHE A 53 -5.98 -15.65 13.20
N TYR A 54 -5.52 -16.13 14.36
CA TYR A 54 -4.09 -16.17 14.68
C TYR A 54 -3.30 -17.24 13.92
N THR A 55 -3.98 -18.20 13.27
CA THR A 55 -3.35 -19.08 12.27
C THR A 55 -3.08 -18.36 10.95
N LEU A 56 -3.86 -17.32 10.62
CA LEU A 56 -3.80 -16.62 9.33
C LEU A 56 -3.05 -15.28 9.40
N PHE A 57 -3.17 -14.58 10.52
CA PHE A 57 -2.62 -13.24 10.74
C PHE A 57 -2.09 -13.09 12.16
N ALA A 58 -0.93 -12.47 12.32
CA ALA A 58 -0.40 -12.14 13.65
C ALA A 58 -1.07 -10.90 14.26
N SER A 59 -1.58 -9.98 13.43
CA SER A 59 -2.15 -8.71 13.88
C SER A 59 -3.20 -8.14 12.92
N LYS A 60 -3.93 -7.11 13.36
CA LYS A 60 -4.82 -6.34 12.47
C LYS A 60 -4.04 -5.60 11.37
N ASP A 61 -2.81 -5.17 11.66
CA ASP A 61 -1.94 -4.51 10.68
C ASP A 61 -1.61 -5.49 9.54
N ASN A 62 -1.39 -6.77 9.84
CA ASN A 62 -1.19 -7.79 8.80
C ASN A 62 -2.44 -8.01 7.94
N VAL A 63 -3.64 -7.81 8.50
CA VAL A 63 -4.89 -7.89 7.72
C VAL A 63 -4.97 -6.73 6.72
N ILE A 64 -4.59 -5.52 7.13
CA ILE A 64 -4.55 -4.36 6.22
C ILE A 64 -3.42 -4.53 5.19
N ALA A 65 -2.23 -4.95 5.60
CA ALA A 65 -1.12 -5.22 4.68
C ALA A 65 -1.50 -6.29 3.64
N TYR A 66 -2.23 -7.34 4.04
CA TYR A 66 -2.80 -8.33 3.13
C TYR A 66 -3.76 -7.71 2.12
N GLU A 67 -4.66 -6.83 2.57
CA GLU A 67 -5.62 -6.19 1.67
C GLU A 67 -4.95 -5.25 0.69
N LEU A 68 -3.94 -4.50 1.15
CA LEU A 68 -3.10 -3.66 0.32
C LEU A 68 -2.41 -4.52 -0.74
N GLU A 69 -1.70 -5.57 -0.35
CA GLU A 69 -1.01 -6.46 -1.30
C GLU A 69 -1.98 -7.09 -2.32
N ARG A 70 -3.18 -7.48 -1.87
CA ARG A 70 -4.13 -8.20 -2.72
C ARG A 70 -4.87 -7.32 -3.73
N LYS A 71 -5.25 -6.10 -3.36
CA LYS A 71 -6.16 -5.26 -4.17
C LYS A 71 -5.63 -3.88 -4.50
N TYR A 72 -4.72 -3.36 -3.68
CA TYR A 72 -4.25 -1.98 -3.76
C TYR A 72 -2.73 -1.91 -3.83
N CYS A 73 -2.09 -2.97 -4.33
CA CYS A 73 -0.64 -3.03 -4.44
C CYS A 73 -0.23 -2.14 -5.61
N PHE A 74 0.67 -1.20 -5.36
CA PHE A 74 1.22 -0.40 -6.44
C PHE A 74 2.22 -1.26 -7.21
N ARG A 75 1.89 -1.56 -8.47
CA ARG A 75 2.71 -2.36 -9.38
C ARG A 75 2.95 -1.56 -10.66
N PRO A 76 4.01 -0.72 -10.69
CA PRO A 76 4.24 0.17 -11.83
C PRO A 76 4.51 -0.61 -13.14
N GLU A 77 4.95 -1.86 -13.02
CA GLU A 77 5.23 -2.79 -14.13
C GLU A 77 3.99 -3.29 -14.89
N GLU A 78 2.81 -3.34 -14.25
CA GLU A 78 1.60 -3.91 -14.87
C GLU A 78 1.11 -3.12 -16.08
N HIS A 79 1.51 -1.85 -16.19
CA HIS A 79 1.17 -0.99 -17.31
C HIS A 79 2.18 -1.05 -18.47
N GLU A 80 3.36 -1.67 -18.26
CA GLU A 80 4.44 -1.72 -19.24
C GLU A 80 5.18 -3.07 -19.22
N CYS A 81 4.47 -4.16 -19.54
CA CYS A 81 4.97 -5.56 -19.52
C CYS A 81 6.21 -5.89 -20.38
N CYS A 82 6.93 -4.92 -20.96
CA CYS A 82 7.97 -5.17 -21.96
C CYS A 82 9.26 -4.34 -21.83
N ARG A 83 9.46 -3.53 -20.78
CA ARG A 83 10.69 -2.73 -20.62
C ARG A 83 11.64 -3.34 -19.58
N ALA A 84 12.93 -3.35 -19.91
CA ALA A 84 13.99 -3.81 -19.01
C ALA A 84 14.26 -2.85 -17.83
N SER A 85 13.79 -1.60 -17.94
CA SER A 85 13.92 -0.57 -16.90
C SER A 85 12.78 0.43 -17.02
N MET A 86 12.23 0.88 -15.89
CA MET A 86 11.26 1.96 -15.86
C MET A 86 11.94 3.33 -15.77
N SER A 87 11.44 4.31 -16.53
CA SER A 87 11.84 5.71 -16.40
C SER A 87 11.13 6.38 -15.22
N LEU A 88 11.60 7.58 -14.84
CA LEU A 88 10.93 8.39 -13.82
C LEU A 88 9.51 8.78 -14.28
N GLU A 89 9.37 9.09 -15.57
CA GLU A 89 8.10 9.40 -16.21
C GLU A 89 7.11 8.23 -16.05
N ASP A 90 7.54 7.00 -16.33
CA ASP A 90 6.69 5.82 -16.24
C ASP A 90 6.19 5.59 -14.79
N VAL A 91 7.08 5.75 -13.80
CA VAL A 91 6.72 5.62 -12.38
C VAL A 91 5.76 6.73 -11.95
N CYS A 92 6.01 7.99 -12.35
CA CYS A 92 5.14 9.12 -12.00
C CYS A 92 3.75 8.97 -12.62
N HIS A 93 3.69 8.51 -13.87
CA HIS A 93 2.43 8.24 -14.58
C HIS A 93 1.65 7.14 -13.86
N ALA A 94 2.25 5.97 -13.66
CA ALA A 94 1.61 4.84 -12.99
C ALA A 94 1.13 5.21 -11.57
N TYR A 95 1.96 5.93 -10.79
CA TYR A 95 1.59 6.32 -9.44
C TYR A 95 0.43 7.32 -9.41
N SER A 96 0.40 8.28 -10.34
CA SER A 96 -0.69 9.26 -10.44
C SER A 96 -2.05 8.60 -10.72
N LEU A 97 -2.07 7.55 -11.55
CA LEU A 97 -3.27 6.77 -11.81
C LEU A 97 -3.66 5.96 -10.58
N TYR A 98 -2.69 5.28 -9.98
CA TYR A 98 -2.91 4.47 -8.79
C TYR A 98 -3.54 5.25 -7.63
N ILE A 99 -3.00 6.43 -7.27
CA ILE A 99 -3.52 7.21 -6.14
C ILE A 99 -4.92 7.78 -6.41
N THR A 100 -5.21 8.15 -7.67
CA THR A 100 -6.53 8.69 -8.03
C THR A 100 -7.59 7.59 -8.11
N GLN A 101 -7.23 6.37 -8.53
CA GLN A 101 -8.13 5.21 -8.54
C GLN A 101 -8.37 4.61 -7.15
N SER A 102 -7.43 4.82 -6.23
CA SER A 102 -7.45 4.23 -4.89
C SER A 102 -7.85 5.22 -3.79
N ALA A 103 -8.47 6.36 -4.13
CA ALA A 103 -8.77 7.43 -3.18
C ALA A 103 -9.53 6.94 -1.93
N ASP A 104 -10.53 6.07 -2.10
CA ASP A 104 -11.34 5.55 -0.98
C ASP A 104 -10.52 4.85 0.10
N ILE A 105 -9.58 3.99 -0.29
CA ILE A 105 -8.72 3.28 0.68
C ILE A 105 -7.70 4.25 1.29
N LEU A 106 -7.15 5.18 0.51
CA LEU A 106 -6.20 6.19 1.00
C LEU A 106 -6.85 7.09 2.06
N GLU A 107 -8.07 7.54 1.81
CA GLU A 107 -8.89 8.28 2.77
C GLU A 107 -9.09 7.51 4.08
N MET A 108 -9.40 6.22 3.97
CA MET A 108 -9.56 5.34 5.12
C MET A 108 -8.25 5.22 5.92
N LEU A 109 -7.10 5.05 5.24
CA LEU A 109 -5.80 4.93 5.89
C LEU A 109 -5.38 6.23 6.60
N VAL A 110 -5.54 7.38 5.93
CA VAL A 110 -5.22 8.70 6.50
C VAL A 110 -6.10 9.00 7.70
N LYS A 111 -7.42 8.79 7.58
CA LYS A 111 -8.38 9.04 8.67
C LYS A 111 -8.10 8.21 9.92
N ASN A 112 -7.52 7.02 9.74
CA ASN A 112 -7.23 6.09 10.83
C ASN A 112 -5.77 6.13 11.30
N ASP A 113 -4.95 7.04 10.79
CA ASP A 113 -3.52 7.18 11.12
C ASP A 113 -2.71 5.90 10.88
N ILE A 114 -3.04 5.17 9.82
CA ILE A 114 -2.39 3.91 9.42
C ILE A 114 -1.81 3.95 8.00
N LEU A 115 -1.56 5.15 7.48
CA LEU A 115 -0.95 5.33 6.16
C LEU A 115 0.47 4.73 6.07
N TYR A 116 1.16 4.54 7.21
CA TYR A 116 2.46 3.88 7.26
C TYR A 116 2.43 2.45 6.66
N LEU A 117 1.29 1.76 6.71
CA LEU A 117 1.15 0.43 6.10
C LEU A 117 1.24 0.49 4.56
N MET A 118 0.79 1.60 3.96
CA MET A 118 0.99 1.85 2.53
C MET A 118 2.45 2.19 2.22
N GLN A 119 3.11 2.96 3.09
CA GLN A 119 4.54 3.24 2.93
C GLN A 119 5.37 1.96 2.95
N ASP A 120 5.08 1.04 3.88
CA ASP A 120 5.74 -0.27 3.94
C ASP A 120 5.50 -1.10 2.66
N SER A 121 4.28 -1.05 2.11
CA SER A 121 3.95 -1.71 0.85
C SER A 121 4.70 -1.10 -0.34
N LEU A 122 4.75 0.23 -0.44
CA LEU A 122 5.52 0.93 -1.48
C LEU A 122 7.01 0.63 -1.37
N TYR A 123 7.57 0.65 -0.16
CA TYR A 123 8.96 0.31 0.09
C TYR A 123 9.29 -1.09 -0.47
N ARG A 124 8.42 -2.07 -0.21
CA ARG A 124 8.56 -3.44 -0.76
C ARG A 124 8.52 -3.46 -2.29
N THR A 125 7.57 -2.74 -2.90
CA THR A 125 7.51 -2.60 -4.36
C THR A 125 8.85 -2.13 -4.94
N PHE A 126 9.46 -1.09 -4.36
CA PHE A 126 10.70 -0.52 -4.91
C PHE A 126 11.95 -1.30 -4.54
N ILE A 127 12.01 -1.92 -3.37
CA ILE A 127 13.18 -2.70 -2.97
C ILE A 127 13.24 -4.04 -3.74
N ASP A 128 12.09 -4.67 -4.00
CA ASP A 128 12.00 -5.99 -4.64
C ASP A 128 11.84 -5.92 -6.17
N SER A 129 11.55 -4.75 -6.76
CA SER A 129 11.39 -4.61 -8.23
C SER A 129 12.72 -4.73 -8.98
N ASP A 130 12.75 -5.56 -10.02
CA ASP A 130 13.92 -5.68 -10.89
C ASP A 130 14.02 -4.56 -11.93
N CYS A 131 12.90 -3.92 -12.30
CA CYS A 131 12.88 -2.90 -13.33
C CYS A 131 12.92 -1.45 -12.79
N CYS A 132 12.54 -1.26 -11.52
CA CYS A 132 12.68 0.01 -10.82
C CYS A 132 14.01 0.03 -10.06
N LEU A 133 14.65 1.19 -9.98
CA LEU A 133 15.93 1.34 -9.27
C LEU A 133 17.03 0.37 -9.75
N SER A 134 16.94 -0.13 -10.98
CA SER A 134 17.87 -1.14 -11.53
C SER A 134 19.31 -0.64 -11.64
N SER A 135 19.52 0.68 -11.70
CA SER A 135 20.83 1.32 -11.70
C SER A 135 21.44 1.52 -10.30
N VAL A 136 20.70 1.24 -9.22
CA VAL A 136 21.11 1.45 -7.84
C VAL A 136 21.21 0.10 -7.13
N SER A 137 22.28 -0.14 -6.37
CA SER A 137 22.52 -1.41 -5.69
C SER A 137 23.05 -1.21 -4.27
N GLY A 138 23.07 -2.29 -3.48
CA GLY A 138 23.59 -2.27 -2.11
C GLY A 138 22.80 -1.34 -1.18
N GLU A 139 23.52 -0.66 -0.29
CA GLU A 139 22.93 0.26 0.70
C GLU A 139 22.20 1.43 0.04
N ASP A 140 22.72 1.96 -1.07
CA ASP A 140 22.09 3.07 -1.80
C ASP A 140 20.68 2.72 -2.27
N ARG A 141 20.43 1.44 -2.61
CA ARG A 141 19.10 0.97 -3.04
C ARG A 141 18.11 0.99 -1.90
N VAL A 142 18.56 0.67 -0.67
CA VAL A 142 17.72 0.74 0.53
C VAL A 142 17.30 2.19 0.79
N TYR A 143 18.25 3.12 0.77
CA TYR A 143 17.95 4.55 0.93
C TYR A 143 17.06 5.10 -0.20
N ALA A 144 17.31 4.69 -1.45
CA ALA A 144 16.50 5.11 -2.58
C ALA A 144 15.05 4.60 -2.48
N ALA A 145 14.85 3.34 -2.11
CA ALA A 145 13.53 2.76 -1.90
C ALA A 145 12.78 3.46 -0.75
N ASP A 146 13.46 3.72 0.37
CA ASP A 146 12.87 4.43 1.51
C ASP A 146 12.50 5.88 1.16
N PHE A 147 13.40 6.61 0.48
CA PHE A 147 13.15 7.98 0.03
C PHE A 147 11.95 8.06 -0.92
N ILE A 148 11.88 7.17 -1.91
CA ILE A 148 10.77 7.15 -2.88
C ILE A 148 9.47 6.77 -2.17
N ALA A 149 9.46 5.70 -1.38
CA ALA A 149 8.26 5.28 -0.65
C ALA A 149 7.75 6.39 0.28
N GLY A 150 8.64 7.05 1.01
CA GLY A 150 8.30 8.18 1.88
C GLY A 150 7.78 9.38 1.10
N GLY A 151 8.44 9.77 0.00
CA GLY A 151 8.02 10.87 -0.86
C GLY A 151 6.63 10.64 -1.47
N LEU A 152 6.43 9.47 -2.06
CA LEU A 152 5.14 9.06 -2.63
C LEU A 152 4.03 9.03 -1.57
N THR A 153 4.30 8.43 -0.41
CA THR A 153 3.35 8.41 0.72
C THR A 153 2.95 9.82 1.16
N GLY A 154 3.92 10.75 1.22
CA GLY A 154 3.66 12.15 1.55
C GLY A 154 2.73 12.83 0.53
N ILE A 155 2.92 12.56 -0.76
CA ILE A 155 2.03 13.06 -1.82
C ILE A 155 0.63 12.46 -1.70
N ALA A 156 0.50 11.15 -1.49
CA ALA A 156 -0.80 10.50 -1.27
C ALA A 156 -1.54 11.09 -0.05
N ARG A 157 -0.82 11.32 1.05
CA ARG A 157 -1.37 11.99 2.24
C ARG A 157 -1.91 13.38 1.90
N ASN A 158 -1.13 14.19 1.19
CA ASN A 158 -1.56 15.55 0.84
C ASN A 158 -2.73 15.53 -0.15
N TYR A 159 -2.71 14.63 -1.13
CA TYR A 159 -3.82 14.43 -2.08
C TYR A 159 -5.16 14.19 -1.34
N VAL A 160 -5.15 13.28 -0.37
CA VAL A 160 -6.33 13.01 0.49
C VAL A 160 -6.72 14.22 1.32
N LEU A 161 -5.77 14.91 1.96
CA LEU A 161 -6.07 16.07 2.81
C LEU A 161 -6.61 17.27 2.02
N GLN A 162 -6.31 17.36 0.72
CA GLN A 162 -6.89 18.33 -0.19
C GLN A 162 -8.24 17.88 -0.78
N GLY A 163 -8.82 16.79 -0.26
CA GLY A 163 -10.14 16.29 -0.67
C GLY A 163 -10.15 15.46 -1.94
N SER A 164 -9.01 14.87 -2.32
CA SER A 164 -8.91 13.92 -3.43
C SER A 164 -9.30 14.50 -4.81
N VAL A 165 -9.23 15.82 -4.98
CA VAL A 165 -9.73 16.53 -6.18
C VAL A 165 -8.72 16.69 -7.32
N SER A 166 -7.42 16.53 -7.04
CA SER A 166 -6.37 16.72 -8.06
C SER A 166 -6.46 15.65 -9.15
N SER A 167 -6.35 16.06 -10.41
CA SER A 167 -6.33 15.13 -11.55
C SER A 167 -5.02 14.35 -11.62
N SER A 168 -5.07 13.14 -12.18
CA SER A 168 -3.87 12.31 -12.39
C SER A 168 -2.79 13.05 -13.18
N ARG A 169 -3.16 13.74 -14.27
CA ARG A 169 -2.22 14.55 -15.08
C ARG A 169 -1.48 15.62 -14.26
N HIS A 170 -2.19 16.31 -13.37
CA HIS A 170 -1.58 17.32 -12.52
C HIS A 170 -0.60 16.67 -11.53
N LEU A 171 -1.02 15.57 -10.90
CA LEU A 171 -0.20 14.82 -9.95
C LEU A 171 1.05 14.25 -10.62
N GLU A 172 0.94 13.69 -11.82
CA GLU A 172 2.06 13.20 -12.63
C GLU A 172 3.09 14.30 -12.89
N SER A 173 2.63 15.47 -13.35
CA SER A 173 3.51 16.61 -13.62
C SER A 173 4.22 17.10 -12.35
N LEU A 174 3.50 17.13 -11.22
CA LEU A 174 4.02 17.51 -9.92
C LEU A 174 5.08 16.52 -9.41
N LEU A 175 4.78 15.22 -9.45
CA LEU A 175 5.69 14.14 -9.04
C LEU A 175 6.98 14.22 -9.86
N TYR A 176 6.88 14.34 -11.18
CA TYR A 176 8.03 14.43 -12.06
C TYR A 176 8.93 15.62 -11.70
N ALA A 177 8.34 16.81 -11.56
CA ALA A 177 9.08 18.02 -11.22
C ALA A 177 9.72 17.97 -9.81
N LEU A 178 9.11 17.29 -8.85
CA LEU A 178 9.69 17.09 -7.51
C LEU A 178 10.87 16.12 -7.56
N PHE A 179 10.69 14.94 -8.16
CA PHE A 179 11.72 13.90 -8.18
C PHE A 179 12.90 14.21 -9.10
N ASN A 180 12.69 14.96 -10.18
CA ASN A 180 13.79 15.42 -11.05
C ASN A 180 14.50 16.68 -10.52
N GLY A 181 14.07 17.24 -9.39
CA GLY A 181 14.68 18.40 -8.75
C GLY A 181 14.31 19.76 -9.38
N SER A 182 13.33 19.85 -10.27
CA SER A 182 12.96 21.11 -10.96
C SER A 182 12.55 22.26 -10.02
N PHE A 183 12.17 21.95 -8.78
CA PHE A 183 11.82 22.93 -7.74
C PHE A 183 13.05 23.58 -7.08
N PHE A 184 14.23 22.99 -7.20
CA PHE A 184 15.47 23.49 -6.64
C PHE A 184 16.33 24.05 -7.78
N ARG A 185 16.11 25.32 -8.11
CA ARG A 185 16.98 26.11 -9.00
C ARG A 185 17.92 26.99 -8.21
#